data_AF-A0A9P4P2J7-F1
#
_entry.id   AF-A0A9P4P2J7-F1
#
_cell.length_a   1.000
_cell.length_b   1.000
_cell.length_c   1.000
_cell.angle_alpha   90.00
_cell.angle_beta   90.00
_cell.angle_gamma   90.00
#
_symmetry.space_group_name_H-M   'P 1'
#
loop_
_entity.id
_entity.type
_entity.pdbx_description
1 polymer ?
#
loop_
_entity_poly.entity_id
_entity_poly.type
_entity_poly.pdbx_seq_one_letter_code
_entity_poly.pdbx_strand_id
1 'polypeptide(L)'
;METYHGHVRSPQDAIILFEACRLGLLPRVQRRLSEKERQQINSGSVFVWDEREAGMRRWTDGKSWSASRVSGSFLTYREMEGKRGGTDFQAPPTPAAPKISNGAKSPDSSRNEDSDEEGPGGGYRYKPDGLMKQSFSITTQDSRHLH
;
A
#
# COMPACT_ATOMS: atom_id res chain seq x y z
N MET A 1 10.70 12.93 1.44
CA MET A 1 11.18 13.26 2.78
C MET A 1 10.67 12.19 3.72
N GLU A 2 11.57 11.48 4.38
CA GLU A 2 11.29 10.45 5.39
C GLU A 2 11.57 11.05 6.78
N THR A 3 10.77 10.71 7.79
CA THR A 3 10.96 11.20 9.17
C THR A 3 11.99 10.37 9.92
N TYR A 4 11.92 9.06 9.78
CA TYR A 4 12.77 8.09 10.46
C TYR A 4 12.87 6.81 9.65
N HIS A 5 13.98 6.09 9.79
CA HIS A 5 14.20 4.78 9.17
C HIS A 5 14.36 3.71 10.25
N GLY A 6 13.36 2.84 10.40
CA GLY A 6 13.35 1.77 11.38
C GLY A 6 11.98 1.14 11.56
N HIS A 7 11.75 0.48 12.69
CA HIS A 7 10.51 -0.24 12.96
C HIS A 7 9.84 0.26 14.24
N VAL A 8 8.58 0.69 14.12
CA VAL A 8 7.73 1.14 15.22
C VAL A 8 6.95 -0.07 15.73
N ARG A 9 7.35 -0.65 16.86
CA ARG A 9 6.76 -1.89 17.40
C ARG A 9 5.62 -1.62 18.36
N SER A 10 5.71 -0.52 19.09
CA SER A 10 4.82 -0.20 20.20
C SER A 10 4.29 1.23 20.10
N PRO A 11 3.15 1.53 20.78
CA PRO A 11 2.69 2.91 20.90
C PRO A 11 3.73 3.84 21.52
N GLN A 12 4.57 3.33 22.44
CA GLN A 12 5.65 4.08 23.07
C GLN A 12 6.69 4.55 22.03
N ASP A 13 7.06 3.70 21.07
CA ASP A 13 7.96 4.07 19.97
C ASP A 13 7.36 5.23 19.15
N ALA A 14 6.05 5.16 18.85
CA ALA A 14 5.36 6.22 18.11
C ALA A 14 5.33 7.55 18.88
N ILE A 15 5.08 7.49 20.20
CA ILE A 15 5.08 8.68 21.07
C ILE A 15 6.47 9.35 21.09
N ILE A 16 7.55 8.56 21.15
CA ILE A 16 8.93 9.08 21.08
C ILE A 16 9.17 9.79 19.75
N LEU A 17 8.72 9.22 18.63
CA LEU A 17 8.85 9.86 17.32
C LEU A 17 8.05 11.16 17.22
N PHE A 18 6.82 11.19 17.76
CA PHE A 18 6.03 12.42 17.81
C PHE A 18 6.72 13.51 18.63
N GLU A 19 7.30 13.16 19.77
CA GLU A 19 8.04 14.09 20.62
C GLU A 19 9.30 14.60 19.93
N ALA A 20 10.07 13.72 19.28
CA ALA A 20 11.25 14.11 18.52
C ALA A 20 10.91 15.09 17.37
N CYS A 21 9.78 14.89 16.68
CA CYS A 21 9.28 15.84 15.69
C CYS A 21 8.79 17.15 16.31
N ARG A 22 8.20 17.12 17.51
CA ARG A 22 7.77 18.34 18.23
C ARG A 22 8.97 19.20 18.64
N LEU A 23 10.06 18.56 19.07
CA LEU A 23 11.32 19.21 19.43
C LEU A 23 12.16 19.64 18.22
N GLY A 24 11.77 19.27 16.99
CA GLY A 24 12.51 19.59 15.78
C GLY A 24 13.77 18.74 15.55
N LEU A 25 13.92 17.63 16.28
CA LEU A 25 15.05 16.70 16.13
C LEU A 25 14.90 15.80 14.90
N LEU A 26 13.66 15.49 14.52
CA LEU A 26 13.32 14.74 13.31
C LEU A 26 12.43 15.57 12.40
N PRO A 27 12.61 15.48 11.07
CA PRO A 27 11.78 16.22 10.13
C PRO A 27 10.36 15.65 10.13
N ARG A 28 9.36 16.52 10.20
CA ARG A 28 7.94 16.18 10.01
C ARG A 28 7.56 16.38 8.54
N VAL A 29 6.67 15.54 8.02
CA VAL A 29 6.08 15.75 6.69
C VAL A 29 5.08 16.92 6.75
N GLN A 30 5.32 17.96 5.96
CA GLN A 30 4.52 19.20 5.94
C GLN A 30 3.72 19.39 4.64
N ARG A 31 3.77 18.43 3.72
CA ARG A 31 3.03 18.45 2.46
C ARG A 31 2.91 17.03 1.90
N ARG A 32 2.06 16.86 0.88
CA ARG A 32 2.03 15.61 0.12
C ARG A 32 3.39 15.28 -0.47
N LEU A 33 3.74 14.00 -0.45
CA LEU A 33 4.90 13.48 -1.15
C LEU A 33 4.76 13.69 -2.66
N SER A 34 5.85 14.14 -3.28
CA SER A 34 6.04 14.10 -4.72
C SER A 34 6.13 12.65 -5.22
N GLU A 35 5.99 12.46 -6.52
CA GLU A 35 6.07 11.12 -7.13
C GLU A 35 7.44 10.46 -6.89
N LYS A 36 8.53 11.23 -7.00
CA LYS A 36 9.89 10.77 -6.68
C LYS A 36 10.00 10.29 -5.24
N GLU A 37 9.43 11.04 -4.29
CA GLU A 37 9.45 10.65 -2.87
C GLU A 37 8.61 9.39 -2.60
N ARG A 38 7.49 9.21 -3.31
CA ARG A 38 6.67 7.99 -3.19
C ARG A 38 7.39 6.75 -3.70
N GLN A 39 8.16 6.89 -4.78
CA GLN A 39 8.98 5.80 -5.32
C GLN A 39 10.08 5.34 -4.35
N GLN A 40 10.51 6.22 -3.44
CA GLN A 40 11.53 5.93 -2.44
C GLN A 40 10.99 5.22 -1.19
N ILE A 41 9.67 5.07 -1.02
CA ILE A 41 9.08 4.36 0.13
C ILE A 41 9.48 2.89 0.09
N ASN A 42 10.13 2.42 1.13
CA ASN A 42 10.62 1.06 1.27
C ASN A 42 10.44 0.55 2.71
N SER A 43 10.88 -0.69 2.97
CA SER A 43 10.77 -1.29 4.31
C SER A 43 11.60 -0.51 5.32
N GLY A 44 10.95 -0.04 6.39
CA GLY A 44 11.58 0.80 7.40
C GLY A 44 11.27 2.28 7.28
N SER A 45 10.67 2.73 6.17
CA SER A 45 10.26 4.13 6.01
C SER A 45 9.14 4.51 6.98
N VAL A 46 9.41 5.51 7.83
CA VAL A 46 8.44 6.10 8.78
C VAL A 46 8.22 7.57 8.45
N PHE A 47 6.95 7.97 8.45
CA PHE A 47 6.51 9.33 8.16
C PHE A 47 5.61 9.79 9.30
N VAL A 48 5.93 10.96 9.85
CA VAL A 48 5.09 11.62 10.85
C VAL A 48 4.53 12.90 10.25
N TRP A 49 3.25 13.19 10.47
CA TRP A 49 2.65 14.46 10.05
C TRP A 49 1.58 14.95 11.01
N ASP A 50 1.37 16.27 10.98
CA ASP A 50 0.23 16.93 11.59
C ASP A 50 -0.80 17.23 10.49
N GLU A 51 -2.08 16.91 10.73
CA GLU A 51 -3.13 17.08 9.71
C GLU A 51 -3.26 18.52 9.19
N ARG A 52 -3.16 19.50 10.11
CA ARG A 52 -3.37 20.92 9.80
C ARG A 52 -2.14 21.49 9.11
N GLU A 53 -0.94 21.17 9.60
CA GLU A 53 0.32 21.62 9.01
C GLU A 53 0.50 21.07 7.60
N ALA A 54 0.22 19.78 7.41
CA ALA A 54 0.43 19.12 6.13
C ALA A 54 -0.75 19.24 5.15
N GLY A 55 -1.94 19.64 5.62
CA GLY A 55 -3.17 19.61 4.85
C GLY A 55 -3.58 18.19 4.44
N MET A 56 -3.23 17.18 5.26
CA MET A 56 -3.42 15.76 4.96
C MET A 56 -4.14 15.03 6.10
N ARG A 57 -5.40 14.65 5.87
CA ARG A 57 -6.18 13.81 6.80
C ARG A 57 -5.96 12.31 6.63
N ARG A 58 -5.38 11.91 5.50
CA ARG A 58 -5.13 10.52 5.12
C ARG A 58 -3.83 10.44 4.34
N TRP A 59 -3.07 9.38 4.59
CA TRP A 59 -1.86 9.05 3.85
C TRP A 59 -2.17 8.57 2.43
N THR A 60 -1.38 9.02 1.45
CA THR A 60 -1.46 8.57 0.05
C THR A 60 -0.06 8.37 -0.52
N ASP A 61 0.34 7.12 -0.72
CA ASP A 61 1.65 6.72 -1.28
C ASP A 61 1.59 6.18 -2.71
N GLY A 62 0.39 6.00 -3.27
CA GLY A 62 0.20 5.46 -4.62
C GLY A 62 0.33 3.93 -4.72
N LYS A 63 0.41 3.22 -3.59
CA LYS A 63 0.39 1.74 -3.55
C LYS A 63 -1.04 1.22 -3.33
N SER A 64 -1.31 0.01 -3.81
CA SER A 64 -2.57 -0.70 -3.54
C SER A 64 -2.45 -1.42 -2.21
N TRP A 65 -3.40 -1.18 -1.31
CA TRP A 65 -3.39 -1.71 0.06
C TRP A 65 -4.64 -2.53 0.32
N SER A 66 -4.50 -3.60 1.12
CA SER A 66 -5.64 -4.38 1.61
C SER A 66 -6.61 -3.54 2.45
N ALA A 67 -7.76 -4.10 2.79
CA ALA A 67 -8.57 -3.56 3.88
C ALA A 67 -7.75 -3.52 5.19
N SER A 68 -8.04 -2.54 6.04
CA SER A 68 -7.38 -2.36 7.34
C SER A 68 -7.67 -3.53 8.28
N ARG A 69 -6.67 -3.98 9.02
CA ARG A 69 -6.83 -4.90 10.15
C ARG A 69 -6.27 -4.28 11.42
N VAL A 70 -6.96 -4.47 12.54
CA VAL A 70 -6.50 -3.99 13.84
C VAL A 70 -5.43 -4.93 14.39
N SER A 71 -4.31 -4.38 14.85
CA SER A 71 -3.24 -5.12 15.53
C SER A 71 -2.76 -4.31 16.73
N GLY A 72 -3.31 -4.62 17.90
CA GLY A 72 -3.13 -3.78 19.10
C GLY A 72 -3.63 -2.37 18.84
N SER A 73 -2.78 -1.37 19.06
CA SER A 73 -3.13 0.04 18.83
C SER A 73 -2.90 0.52 17.38
N PHE A 74 -2.47 -0.37 16.47
CA PHE A 74 -2.17 -0.02 15.09
C PHE A 74 -3.24 -0.53 14.13
N LEU A 75 -3.44 0.20 13.03
CA LEU A 75 -4.06 -0.36 11.83
C LEU A 75 -2.96 -0.89 10.91
N THR A 76 -3.16 -2.07 10.36
CA THR A 76 -2.23 -2.77 9.47
C THR A 76 -2.84 -2.98 8.09
N TYR A 77 -1.98 -2.97 7.08
CA TYR A 77 -2.32 -3.16 5.68
C TYR A 77 -1.23 -3.98 5.00
N ARG A 78 -1.61 -4.84 4.06
CA ARG A 78 -0.68 -5.58 3.18
C ARG A 78 -0.75 -5.03 1.77
N GLU A 79 0.40 -4.86 1.12
CA GLU A 79 0.45 -4.41 -0.28
C GLU A 79 -0.20 -5.48 -1.19
N MET A 80 -1.09 -5.00 -2.05
CA MET A 80 -1.78 -5.80 -3.05
C MET A 80 -1.08 -5.62 -4.40
N GLU A 81 -1.24 -6.60 -5.28
CA GLU A 81 -0.97 -6.39 -6.69
C GLU A 81 -1.85 -5.25 -7.20
N GLY A 82 -1.22 -4.15 -7.62
CA GLY A 82 -1.95 -3.08 -8.29
C GLY A 82 -2.38 -3.53 -9.67
N LYS A 83 -3.54 -3.08 -10.14
CA LYS A 83 -3.82 -2.99 -11.58
C LYS A 83 -2.80 -2.03 -12.20
N ARG A 84 -1.59 -2.51 -12.50
CA ARG A 84 -0.78 -1.97 -13.58
C ARG A 84 -1.21 -2.67 -14.88
N GLY A 85 -2.48 -2.51 -15.21
CA GLY A 85 -2.84 -2.44 -16.62
C GLY A 85 -2.41 -1.04 -17.03
N GLY A 86 -1.39 -0.94 -17.87
CA GLY A 86 -1.20 0.27 -18.64
C GLY A 86 -2.54 0.68 -19.27
N THR A 87 -2.69 1.96 -19.50
CA THR A 87 -3.66 2.48 -20.46
C THR A 87 -3.35 1.94 -21.85
N ASP A 88 -3.51 0.63 -22.07
CA ASP A 88 -4.01 0.12 -23.32
C ASP A 88 -5.52 0.23 -23.19
N PHE A 89 -6.06 1.32 -23.74
CA PHE A 89 -7.42 1.30 -24.23
C PHE A 89 -7.46 0.22 -25.32
N GLN A 90 -7.62 -1.04 -24.91
CA GLN A 90 -7.97 -2.10 -25.84
C GLN A 90 -9.38 -1.76 -26.30
N ALA A 91 -9.45 -1.19 -27.50
CA ALA A 91 -10.68 -0.89 -28.20
C ALA A 91 -11.60 -2.13 -28.16
N PRO A 92 -12.93 -1.95 -28.07
CA PRO A 92 -13.85 -3.07 -28.01
C PRO A 92 -13.65 -4.01 -29.21
N PRO A 93 -13.66 -5.34 -29.01
CA PRO A 93 -13.49 -6.29 -30.10
C PRO A 93 -14.66 -6.16 -31.08
N THR A 94 -14.34 -5.86 -32.33
CA THR A 94 -15.28 -5.93 -33.45
C THR A 94 -15.64 -7.40 -33.73
N PRO A 95 -16.89 -7.71 -34.12
CA PRO A 95 -17.33 -9.09 -34.31
C PRO A 95 -16.77 -9.74 -35.58
N ALA A 96 -15.98 -10.78 -35.34
CA ALA A 96 -15.70 -12.03 -36.09
C ALA A 96 -15.95 -12.12 -37.62
N ALA A 97 -14.89 -12.58 -38.31
CA ALA A 97 -14.99 -13.45 -39.49
C ALA A 97 -14.23 -14.77 -39.18
N PRO A 98 -14.74 -15.95 -39.57
CA PRO A 98 -14.21 -17.23 -39.09
C PRO A 98 -12.99 -17.68 -39.90
N LYS A 99 -11.94 -18.13 -39.22
CA LYS A 99 -10.87 -18.93 -39.83
C LYS A 99 -10.77 -20.28 -39.13
N ILE A 100 -10.95 -21.32 -39.93
CA ILE A 100 -10.85 -22.74 -39.61
C ILE A 100 -9.37 -23.13 -39.67
N SER A 101 -8.86 -23.80 -38.64
CA SER A 101 -7.78 -24.79 -38.82
C SER A 101 -7.69 -25.75 -37.62
N ASN A 102 -7.72 -27.04 -37.96
CA ASN A 102 -7.59 -28.22 -37.11
C ASN A 102 -6.21 -28.36 -36.44
N GLY A 103 -6.16 -29.10 -35.32
CA GLY A 103 -5.13 -30.14 -35.16
C GLY A 103 -4.40 -30.27 -33.81
N ALA A 104 -4.75 -31.36 -33.12
CA ALA A 104 -3.87 -32.26 -32.34
C ALA A 104 -3.50 -31.96 -30.87
N LYS A 105 -3.53 -33.06 -30.11
CA LYS A 105 -3.43 -33.25 -28.65
C LYS A 105 -1.98 -33.53 -28.21
N SER A 106 -1.65 -33.27 -26.95
CA SER A 106 -1.12 -34.29 -25.99
C SER A 106 -1.07 -33.75 -24.55
N PRO A 107 -1.19 -34.61 -23.51
CA PRO A 107 -1.29 -34.22 -22.10
C PRO A 107 0.02 -34.44 -21.34
N ASP A 108 0.28 -33.65 -20.29
CA ASP A 108 1.02 -34.15 -19.13
C ASP A 108 0.57 -33.45 -17.85
N SER A 109 0.46 -34.27 -16.81
CA SER A 109 -0.08 -34.03 -15.49
C SER A 109 1.00 -33.57 -14.51
N SER A 110 0.75 -32.49 -13.78
CA SER A 110 1.23 -32.38 -12.40
C SER A 110 0.20 -31.63 -11.56
N ARG A 111 -0.38 -32.41 -10.66
CA ARG A 111 -1.43 -32.11 -9.70
C ARG A 111 -0.82 -31.25 -8.58
N ASN A 112 -1.40 -30.08 -8.31
CA ASN A 112 -1.38 -29.52 -6.97
C ASN A 112 -2.76 -28.90 -6.72
N GLU A 113 -3.54 -29.58 -5.89
CA GLU A 113 -4.87 -29.18 -5.44
C GLU A 113 -4.67 -28.23 -4.25
N ASP A 114 -4.81 -26.92 -4.47
CA ASP A 114 -5.30 -26.00 -3.44
C ASP A 114 -6.31 -25.07 -4.10
N SER A 115 -7.57 -25.36 -3.83
CA SER A 115 -8.73 -24.77 -4.49
C SER A 115 -9.10 -23.44 -3.86
N ASP A 116 -8.56 -22.35 -4.38
CA ASP A 116 -9.10 -21.02 -4.22
C ASP A 116 -9.87 -20.61 -5.48
N GLU A 117 -11.19 -20.65 -5.33
CA GLU A 117 -12.26 -20.16 -6.21
C GLU A 117 -11.81 -19.10 -7.25
N GLU A 118 -11.64 -19.53 -8.51
CA GLU A 118 -11.42 -18.65 -9.66
C GLU A 118 -12.68 -17.82 -9.97
N GLY A 119 -12.85 -16.71 -9.25
CA GLY A 119 -13.70 -15.61 -9.70
C GLY A 119 -13.03 -14.83 -10.84
N PRO A 120 -13.77 -14.34 -11.85
CA PRO A 120 -13.19 -13.65 -13.00
C PRO A 120 -12.77 -12.23 -12.59
N GLY A 121 -11.50 -12.06 -12.18
CA GLY A 121 -10.94 -10.75 -11.90
C GLY A 121 -9.70 -10.79 -11.01
N GLY A 122 -8.54 -11.12 -11.58
CA GLY A 122 -7.23 -11.19 -10.92
C GLY A 122 -6.66 -9.86 -10.43
N GLY A 123 -7.43 -9.06 -9.69
CA GLY A 123 -7.05 -7.74 -9.19
C GLY A 123 -6.94 -7.62 -7.66
N TYR A 124 -7.11 -8.71 -6.92
CA TYR A 124 -7.16 -8.72 -5.44
C TYR A 124 -6.21 -9.75 -4.81
N ARG A 125 -5.05 -9.98 -5.41
CA ARG A 125 -4.04 -10.87 -4.81
C ARG A 125 -3.03 -10.07 -3.99
N TYR A 126 -2.59 -10.66 -2.88
CA TYR A 126 -1.47 -10.13 -2.10
C TYR A 126 -0.20 -10.24 -2.92
N LYS A 127 0.63 -9.20 -2.89
CA LYS A 127 1.95 -9.26 -3.51
C LYS A 127 2.86 -10.16 -2.64
N PRO A 128 3.53 -11.19 -3.20
CA PRO A 128 4.36 -12.12 -2.42
C PRO A 128 5.42 -11.41 -1.57
N ASP A 129 6.14 -10.45 -2.15
CA ASP A 129 7.13 -9.58 -1.48
C ASP A 129 6.60 -8.16 -1.28
N GLY A 130 5.31 -8.06 -0.95
CA GLY A 130 4.64 -6.80 -0.70
C GLY A 130 5.08 -6.14 0.60
N LEU A 131 5.00 -4.82 0.63
CA LEU A 131 5.19 -4.07 1.87
C LEU A 131 4.04 -4.33 2.85
N MET A 132 4.36 -4.20 4.14
CA MET A 132 3.39 -4.05 5.20
C MET A 132 3.38 -2.59 5.64
N LYS A 133 2.19 -2.02 5.82
CA LYS A 133 2.03 -0.67 6.36
C LYS A 133 1.31 -0.73 7.69
N GLN A 134 1.78 0.07 8.63
CA GLN A 134 1.12 0.32 9.90
C GLN A 134 0.81 1.81 10.04
N SER A 135 -0.29 2.14 10.70
CA SER A 135 -0.61 3.52 11.07
C SER A 135 -1.06 3.59 12.52
N PHE A 136 -0.67 4.69 13.17
CA PHE A 136 -1.02 5.04 14.53
C PHE A 136 -1.34 6.53 14.54
N SER A 137 -2.32 6.97 15.31
CA SER A 137 -2.65 8.38 15.40
C SER A 137 -3.05 8.75 16.82
N ILE A 138 -2.79 10.02 17.17
CA ILE A 138 -3.19 10.60 18.44
C ILE A 138 -3.84 11.96 18.23
N THR A 139 -4.68 12.33 19.18
CA THR A 139 -5.13 13.71 19.33
C THR A 139 -4.53 14.26 20.60
N THR A 140 -3.76 15.34 20.50
CA THR A 140 -3.15 16.01 21.64
C THR A 140 -4.15 16.87 22.38
N GLN A 141 -3.82 17.30 23.60
CA GLN A 141 -4.68 18.19 24.39
C GLN A 141 -4.93 19.54 23.70
N ASP A 142 -3.99 20.05 22.90
CA ASP A 142 -4.14 21.24 22.08
C ASP A 142 -4.83 20.97 20.73
N SER A 143 -5.55 19.84 20.61
CA SER A 143 -6.36 19.46 19.45
C SER A 143 -5.57 19.30 18.14
N ARG A 144 -4.30 18.90 18.22
CA ARG A 144 -3.53 18.49 17.04
C ARG A 144 -3.77 17.02 16.76
N HIS A 145 -3.96 16.71 15.49
CA HIS A 145 -4.09 15.34 15.00
C HIS A 145 -2.76 14.92 14.37
N LEU A 146 -2.03 14.06 15.08
CA LEU A 146 -0.76 13.53 14.64
C LEU A 146 -0.93 12.10 14.15
N HIS A 147 -0.22 11.78 13.07
CA HIS A 147 -0.18 10.47 12.43
C HIS A 147 1.25 10.06 12.13
#